data_AF-A0A969KNI4-F1
#
_entry.id   AF-A0A969KNI4-F1
#
_cell.length_a   1.000
_cell.length_b   1.000
_cell.length_c   1.000
_cell.angle_alpha   90.00
_cell.angle_beta   90.00
_cell.angle_gamma   90.00
#
_symmetry.space_group_name_H-M   'P 1'
#
loop_
_entity.id
_entity.type
_entity.pdbx_description
1 polymer ?
#
loop_
_entity_poly.entity_id
_entity_poly.type
_entity_poly.pdbx_seq_one_letter_code
_entity_poly.pdbx_strand_id
1 'polypeptide(L)' 'MTNQPNIVFLMPDQLRADFLGCYGARFVETPNIDRISLEGVRFARAIPPRRSACRRAHRS' A
#
# COMPACT_ATOMS: atom_id res chain seq x y z
N MET A 1 -20.95 19.15 -14.04
CA MET A 1 -20.52 18.09 -13.10
C MET A 1 -19.08 18.38 -12.72
N THR A 2 -18.76 18.43 -11.42
CA THR A 2 -17.40 18.73 -10.95
C THR A 2 -16.47 17.61 -11.40
N ASN A 3 -15.64 17.87 -12.41
CA ASN A 3 -14.69 16.92 -12.99
C ASN A 3 -13.46 16.71 -12.09
N GLN A 4 -13.62 16.86 -10.77
CA GLN A 4 -12.53 16.81 -9.81
C GLN A 4 -12.58 15.45 -9.11
N PRO A 5 -11.58 14.59 -9.33
CA PRO A 5 -11.55 13.28 -8.70
C PRO A 5 -11.29 13.42 -7.19
N ASN A 6 -11.91 12.55 -6.41
CA ASN A 6 -11.60 12.41 -4.98
C ASN A 6 -10.32 11.59 -4.83
N ILE A 7 -9.39 12.07 -4.00
CA ILE A 7 -8.13 11.36 -3.71
C ILE A 7 -8.20 10.80 -2.30
N VAL A 8 -8.10 9.47 -2.18
CA VAL A 8 -8.06 8.77 -0.89
C VAL A 8 -6.64 8.24 -0.68
N PHE A 9 -6.01 8.64 0.42
CA PHE A 9 -4.67 8.19 0.79
C PHE A 9 -4.74 7.23 1.98
N LEU A 10 -4.34 5.98 1.76
CA LEU A 10 -4.34 4.90 2.76
C LEU A 10 -2.89 4.56 3.13
N MET A 11 -2.53 4.73 4.40
CA MET A 11 -1.19 4.39 4.91
C MET A 11 -1.32 3.49 6.15
N PRO A 12 -1.20 2.17 5.99
CA PRO A 12 -1.19 1.26 7.14
C PRO A 12 0.15 1.37 7.90
N ASP A 13 0.09 1.41 9.23
CA ASP A 13 1.30 1.44 10.06
C ASP A 13 1.92 0.03 10.13
N GLN A 14 3.24 -0.05 9.94
CA GLN A 14 4.03 -1.27 10.05
C GLN A 14 3.65 -2.44 9.11
N LEU A 15 2.79 -2.24 8.12
CA LEU A 15 2.46 -3.28 7.15
C LEU A 15 3.68 -3.64 6.30
N ARG A 16 4.06 -4.91 6.31
CA ARG A 16 5.11 -5.42 5.42
C ARG A 16 4.50 -5.86 4.09
N ALA A 17 5.25 -5.68 3.00
CA ALA A 17 4.80 -6.04 1.67
C ALA A 17 4.56 -7.56 1.50
N ASP A 18 5.30 -8.41 2.21
CA ASP A 18 5.20 -9.87 2.13
C ASP A 18 3.98 -10.46 2.85
N PHE A 19 3.14 -9.62 3.47
CA PHE A 19 1.88 -10.01 4.11
C PHE A 19 0.65 -9.79 3.23
N LEU A 20 0.84 -9.27 2.02
CA LEU A 20 -0.24 -9.01 1.07
C LEU A 20 -0.33 -10.12 0.03
N GLY A 21 -1.55 -10.58 -0.26
CA GLY A 21 -1.82 -11.61 -1.26
C GLY A 21 -1.28 -11.23 -2.64
N CYS A 22 -1.47 -9.98 -3.06
CA CYS A 22 -0.96 -9.43 -4.32
C CYS A 22 0.58 -9.37 -4.42
N TYR A 23 1.31 -9.58 -3.32
CA TYR A 23 2.78 -9.72 -3.29
C TYR A 23 3.25 -11.16 -3.05
N GLY A 24 2.33 -12.13 -2.99
CA GLY A 24 2.65 -13.56 -2.87
C GLY A 24 2.45 -14.16 -1.48
N ALA A 25 1.83 -13.44 -0.54
CA ALA A 25 1.45 -14.02 0.73
C ALA A 25 0.37 -15.11 0.52
N ARG A 26 0.66 -16.35 0.91
CA ARG A 26 -0.30 -17.47 0.85
C ARG A 26 -0.99 -17.76 2.18
N PHE A 27 -0.62 -17.02 3.22
CA PHE A 27 -1.06 -17.23 4.61
C PHE A 27 -2.02 -16.14 5.10
N VAL A 28 -2.22 -15.07 4.33
CA VAL A 28 -3.17 -13.98 4.64
C VAL A 28 -4.03 -13.72 3.41
N GLU A 29 -5.34 -13.61 3.62
CA GLU A 29 -6.29 -13.23 2.58
C GLU A 29 -6.53 -11.71 2.65
N THR A 30 -6.23 -10.99 1.56
CA THR A 30 -6.39 -9.54 1.48
C THR A 30 -7.25 -9.10 0.28
N PRO A 31 -8.51 -9.59 0.18
CA PRO A 31 -9.31 -9.50 -1.06
C PRO A 31 -9.54 -8.05 -1.54
N ASN A 32 -9.71 -7.11 -0.61
CA ASN A 32 -9.93 -5.70 -0.96
C ASN A 32 -8.67 -5.02 -1.53
N ILE A 33 -7.51 -5.29 -0.93
CA ILE A 33 -6.23 -4.72 -1.39
C ILE A 33 -5.82 -5.37 -2.71
N ASP A 34 -6.05 -6.67 -2.84
CA ASP A 34 -5.76 -7.43 -4.05
C ASP A 34 -6.62 -6.94 -5.22
N ARG A 35 -7.90 -6.65 -5.00
CA ARG A 35 -8.79 -6.04 -6.00
C ARG A 35 -8.27 -4.67 -6.47
N ILE A 36 -7.89 -3.78 -5.54
CA ILE A 36 -7.33 -2.46 -5.88
C ILE A 36 -6.02 -2.62 -6.68
N SER A 37 -5.19 -3.61 -6.33
CA SER A 37 -3.96 -3.91 -7.05
C SER A 37 -4.21 -4.44 -8.48
N LEU A 38 -5.34 -5.10 -8.74
CA LEU A 38 -5.71 -5.62 -10.06
C LEU A 38 -6.35 -4.54 -10.94
N GLU A 39 -7.13 -3.63 -10.34
CA GLU A 39 -7.79 -2.52 -11.04
C GLU A 39 -6.85 -1.32 -11.28
N GLY A 40 -5.72 -1.26 -10.57
CA GLY A 40 -4.79 -0.14 -10.61
C GLY A 40 -3.35 -0.54 -10.96
N VAL A 41 -2.40 0.25 -10.45
CA VAL A 41 -0.97 0.01 -10.64
C VAL A 41 -0.33 -0.43 -9.33
N ARG A 42 0.41 -1.54 -9.37
CA ARG A 42 1.18 -2.06 -8.23
C ARG A 42 2.68 -1.78 -8.41
N PHE A 43 3.29 -1.16 -7.42
CA PHE A 43 4.74 -0.92 -7.40
C PHE A 43 5.48 -2.11 -6.79
N ALA A 44 6.22 -2.87 -7.61
CA ALA A 44 7.02 -4.00 -7.11
C ALA A 44 8.18 -3.58 -6.19
N ARG A 45 8.65 -2.33 -6.29
CA ARG A 45 9.76 -1.78 -5.50
C ARG A 45 9.43 -0.37 -4.99
N ALA A 46 8.75 -0.30 -3.84
CA ALA A 46 8.55 0.93 -3.09
C ALA A 46 9.47 0.91 -1.85
N ILE A 47 10.42 1.85 -1.78
CA ILE A 47 11.42 1.90 -0.71
C ILE A 47 11.13 3.14 0.15
N PRO A 48 10.91 2.99 1.47
CA PRO A 48 10.71 4.14 2.33
C PRO A 48 12.01 4.96 2.41
N PRO A 49 11.91 6.30 2.50
CA PRO A 49 13.07 7.19 2.45
C PRO A 49 14.04 6.99 3.63
N ARG A 50 13.59 6.35 4.73
CA ARG A 50 14.45 5.99 5.87
C ARG A 50 14.13 4.57 6.33
N ARG A 51 15.18 3.78 6.60
CA ARG A 51 15.05 2.43 7.14
C ARG A 51 14.53 2.50 8.59
N SER A 52 13.41 1.83 8.85
CA SER A 52 12.96 1.33 10.16
C SER A 52 12.61 2.33 11.27
N ALA A 53 11.88 3.42 10.99
CA ALA A 53 11.23 4.20 12.06
C ALA A 53 9.89 4.83 11.64
N CYS A 54 8.77 4.28 12.12
CA CYS A 54 7.41 4.76 11.80
C CYS A 54 7.23 6.26 12.05
N ARG A 55 7.68 6.77 13.20
CA ARG A 55 7.57 8.21 13.55
C ARG A 55 8.27 9.15 12.56
N ARG A 56 9.30 8.67 11.88
CA ARG A 56 10.10 9.49 10.95
C ARG A 56 9.67 9.31 9.49
N ALA A 57 8.99 8.21 9.15
CA ALA A 57 8.45 7.98 7.80
C ALA A 57 7.22 8.85 7.49
N HIS A 58 6.40 9.18 8.50
CA HIS A 58 5.21 10.05 8.31
C HIS A 58 5.54 11.54 8.13
N ARG A 59 6.80 11.94 8.32
CA ARG A 59 7.24 13.36 8.29
C ARG A 59 7.98 13.76 7.02
N SER A 60 8.16 12.81 6.08
CA SER A 60 8.88 13.00 4.82
C SER A 60 7.92 13.07 3.65
#